data_AF-A0A382KUD9-F1
#
_entry.id   AF-A0A382KUD9-F1
#
_cell.length_a   1.000
_cell.length_b   1.000
_cell.length_c   1.000
_cell.angle_alpha   90.00
_cell.angle_beta   90.00
_cell.angle_gamma   90.00
#
_symmetry.space_group_name_H-M   'P 1'
#
loop_
_entity.id
_entity.type
_entity.pdbx_description
1 polymer ?
#
loop_
_entity_poly.entity_id
_entity_poly.type
_entity_poly.pdbx_seq_one_letter_code
_entity_poly.pdbx_strand_id
1 'polypeptide(L)'
;MQIDSLGLPKYGTDDLMDLIYKGQEDLLFNVLSDVNEETEKFNKAVDLTGAGQHLKFYKSLDIDLKSFDKLLQNEWFMPNSYKSFDIEKYIRNVCPNNQNSIKRVEDELKAFKEMGYTNLLRFLHYLVNFMKENNVIWGVGRGSSVASYVLYLLGVHKIDSLKYNLNWREFLR
;
A
#
# COMPACT_ATOMS: atom_id res chain seq x y z
N MET A 1 21.20 -3.16 10.18
CA MET A 1 20.35 -3.25 8.99
C MET A 1 20.77 -2.15 8.04
N GLN A 2 21.14 -2.50 6.81
CA GLN A 2 21.45 -1.54 5.75
C GLN A 2 20.25 -1.38 4.82
N ILE A 3 20.14 -0.24 4.14
CA ILE A 3 19.07 0.05 3.18
C ILE A 3 19.73 0.36 1.84
N ASP A 4 19.22 -0.23 0.76
CA ASP A 4 19.72 0.04 -0.59
C ASP A 4 19.18 1.36 -1.17
N SER A 5 19.56 1.69 -2.41
CA SER A 5 19.08 2.89 -3.12
C SER A 5 17.58 2.87 -3.44
N LEU A 6 16.92 1.72 -3.35
CA LEU A 6 15.49 1.53 -3.58
C LEU A 6 14.68 1.48 -2.28
N GLY A 7 15.32 1.62 -1.11
CA GLY A 7 14.65 1.54 0.18
C GLY A 7 14.44 0.12 0.72
N LEU A 8 15.01 -0.90 0.08
CA LEU A 8 14.89 -2.29 0.53
C LEU A 8 15.89 -2.59 1.66
N PRO A 9 15.43 -3.22 2.76
CA PRO A 9 16.29 -3.56 3.88
C PRO A 9 17.13 -4.81 3.58
N LYS A 10 18.38 -4.75 4.02
CA LYS A 10 19.42 -5.75 3.81
C LYS A 10 20.09 -6.04 5.16
N TYR A 11 20.04 -7.30 5.59
CA TYR A 11 20.45 -7.72 6.94
C TYR A 11 21.83 -8.40 6.89
N GLY A 12 22.80 -7.85 7.62
CA GLY A 12 24.12 -8.47 7.81
C GLY A 12 24.10 -9.56 8.89
N THR A 13 25.21 -10.30 9.06
CA THR A 13 25.28 -11.35 10.10
C THR A 13 24.96 -10.81 11.49
N ASP A 14 25.51 -9.65 11.86
CA ASP A 14 25.28 -9.05 13.18
C ASP A 14 23.78 -8.77 13.41
N ASP A 15 23.07 -8.32 12.37
CA ASP A 15 21.63 -8.08 12.45
C ASP A 15 20.84 -9.38 12.63
N LEU A 16 21.26 -10.46 11.95
CA LEU A 16 20.63 -11.78 12.09
C LEU A 16 20.88 -12.37 13.49
N MET A 17 22.09 -12.21 14.02
CA MET A 17 22.41 -12.63 15.38
C MET A 17 21.56 -11.85 16.40
N ASP A 18 21.42 -10.54 16.21
CA ASP A 18 20.56 -9.71 17.04
C ASP A 18 19.10 -10.18 17.05
N LEU A 19 18.56 -10.64 15.91
CA LEU A 19 17.20 -11.21 15.83
C LEU A 19 17.10 -12.49 16.66
N ILE A 20 18.10 -13.37 16.58
CA ILE A 20 18.15 -14.61 17.37
C ILE A 20 18.23 -14.28 18.87
N TYR A 21 19.11 -13.37 19.28
CA TYR A 21 19.25 -12.97 20.69
C TYR A 21 17.99 -12.30 21.26
N LYS A 22 17.18 -11.65 20.41
CA LYS A 22 15.88 -11.08 20.80
C LYS A 22 14.75 -12.12 20.82
N GLY A 23 15.04 -13.39 20.53
CA GLY A 23 14.04 -14.46 20.45
C GLY A 23 13.11 -14.32 19.24
N GLN A 24 13.53 -13.60 18.20
CA GLN A 24 12.76 -13.32 16.99
C GLN A 24 13.15 -14.28 15.85
N GLU A 25 13.20 -15.57 16.15
CA GLU A 25 13.66 -16.61 15.20
C GLU A 25 12.75 -16.73 13.97
N ASP A 26 11.44 -16.53 14.11
CA ASP A 26 10.49 -16.57 12.99
C ASP A 26 10.77 -15.49 11.93
N LEU A 27 11.36 -14.36 12.34
CA LEU A 27 11.70 -13.26 11.44
C LEU A 27 12.95 -13.57 10.61
N LEU A 28 13.82 -14.46 11.10
CA LEU A 28 15.09 -14.82 10.46
C LEU A 28 14.90 -15.31 9.01
N PHE A 29 13.83 -16.07 8.76
CA PHE A 29 13.51 -16.64 7.44
C PHE A 29 12.63 -15.73 6.57
N ASN A 30 12.17 -14.61 7.14
CA ASN A 30 11.34 -13.62 6.46
C ASN A 30 12.14 -12.39 5.99
N VAL A 31 13.34 -12.18 6.55
CA VAL A 31 14.25 -11.11 6.12
C VAL A 31 15.15 -11.53 4.96
N LEU A 32 15.69 -10.55 4.25
CA LEU A 32 16.68 -10.74 3.19
C LEU A 32 18.07 -10.51 3.76
N SER A 33 18.88 -11.58 3.82
CA SER A 33 20.24 -11.53 4.33
C SER A 33 21.26 -11.22 3.25
N ASP A 34 22.40 -10.72 3.70
CA ASP A 34 23.60 -10.64 2.87
C ASP A 34 24.14 -12.00 2.48
N VAL A 35 24.79 -12.01 1.32
CA VAL A 35 25.59 -13.15 0.87
C VAL A 35 26.98 -12.96 1.44
N ASN A 36 27.32 -13.76 2.44
CA ASN A 36 28.66 -13.83 3.03
C ASN A 36 28.99 -15.28 3.41
N GLU A 37 30.21 -15.51 3.87
CA GLU A 37 30.67 -16.87 4.18
C GLU A 37 29.83 -17.55 5.27
N GLU A 38 29.35 -16.79 6.25
CA GLU A 38 28.57 -17.31 7.40
C GLU A 38 27.14 -17.66 7.00
N THR A 39 26.47 -16.79 6.24
CA THR A 39 25.11 -17.02 5.77
C THR A 39 25.04 -18.16 4.74
N GLU A 40 26.08 -18.33 3.91
CA GLU A 40 26.22 -19.50 3.05
C GLU A 40 26.47 -20.79 3.83
N LYS A 41 27.35 -20.75 4.86
CA LYS A 41 27.60 -21.90 5.73
C LYS A 41 26.33 -22.35 6.43
N PHE A 42 25.50 -21.41 6.88
CA PHE A 42 24.21 -21.71 7.49
C PHE A 42 23.31 -22.48 6.51
N ASN A 43 23.14 -21.97 5.28
CA ASN A 43 22.31 -22.65 4.27
C ASN A 43 22.85 -24.04 3.91
N LYS A 44 24.17 -24.20 3.81
CA LYS A 44 24.81 -25.52 3.60
C LYS A 44 24.57 -26.46 4.78
N ALA A 45 24.58 -25.96 6.01
CA ALA A 45 24.29 -26.77 7.20
C ALA A 45 22.83 -27.23 7.23
N VAL A 46 21.89 -26.38 6.80
CA VAL A 46 20.47 -26.76 6.62
C VAL A 46 20.34 -27.88 5.59
N ASP A 47 21.05 -27.79 4.46
CA ASP A 47 21.05 -28.85 3.44
C ASP A 47 21.59 -30.19 3.95
N LEU A 48 22.67 -30.15 4.76
CA LEU A 48 23.32 -31.35 5.30
C LEU A 48 22.49 -32.02 6.40
N THR A 49 21.81 -31.24 7.22
CA THR A 49 21.04 -31.75 8.37
C THR A 49 19.59 -32.08 7.99
N GLY A 50 19.07 -31.51 6.90
CA GLY A 50 17.67 -31.61 6.53
C GLY A 50 16.72 -30.93 7.53
N ALA A 51 17.25 -30.12 8.44
CA ALA A 51 16.50 -29.46 9.51
C ALA A 51 16.63 -27.94 9.38
N GLY A 52 15.49 -27.25 9.38
CA GLY A 52 15.41 -25.79 9.29
C GLY A 52 14.98 -25.27 7.93
N GLN A 53 15.04 -23.94 7.77
CA GLN A 53 14.71 -23.25 6.53
C GLN A 53 15.94 -22.45 6.05
N HIS A 54 16.09 -22.31 4.74
CA HIS A 54 17.15 -21.48 4.18
C HIS A 54 16.92 -20.00 4.48
N LEU A 55 18.02 -19.29 4.77
CA LEU A 55 18.07 -17.84 4.69
C LEU A 55 17.83 -17.39 3.25
N LYS A 56 17.01 -16.35 3.09
CA LYS A 56 16.74 -15.73 1.80
C LYS A 56 17.83 -14.69 1.53
N PHE A 57 18.53 -14.84 0.41
CA PHE A 57 19.54 -13.88 0.03
C PHE A 57 18.96 -12.66 -0.67
N TYR A 58 19.41 -11.48 -0.24
CA TYR A 58 19.16 -10.23 -0.91
C TYR A 58 19.77 -10.26 -2.32
N LYS A 59 18.98 -9.88 -3.32
CA LYS A 59 19.42 -9.68 -4.70
C LYS A 59 19.14 -8.23 -5.07
N SER A 60 20.19 -7.51 -5.44
CA SER A 60 20.04 -6.16 -5.97
C SER A 60 19.21 -6.22 -7.26
N LEU A 61 18.20 -5.36 -7.34
CA LEU A 61 17.43 -5.17 -8.56
C LEU A 61 18.15 -4.14 -9.42
N ASP A 62 18.47 -4.51 -10.66
CA ASP A 62 19.05 -3.58 -11.65
C ASP A 62 17.94 -2.78 -12.33
N ILE A 63 17.24 -1.98 -11.53
CA ILE A 63 16.15 -1.10 -11.98
C ILE A 63 16.34 0.27 -11.36
N ASP A 64 15.97 1.30 -12.12
CA ASP A 64 15.94 2.65 -11.58
C ASP A 64 14.77 2.84 -10.59
N LEU A 65 14.93 3.81 -9.69
CA LEU A 65 13.95 4.10 -8.63
C LEU A 65 12.55 4.38 -9.20
N LYS A 66 12.45 5.09 -10.33
CA LYS A 66 11.16 5.45 -10.92
C LYS A 66 10.43 4.23 -11.49
N SER A 67 11.17 3.31 -12.11
CA SER A 67 10.63 2.03 -12.58
C SER A 67 10.19 1.15 -11.40
N PHE A 68 10.97 1.12 -10.32
CA PHE A 68 10.60 0.41 -9.09
C PHE A 68 9.32 0.96 -8.47
N ASP A 69 9.22 2.28 -8.29
CA ASP A 69 8.03 2.94 -7.76
C ASP A 69 6.79 2.65 -8.61
N LYS A 70 6.95 2.64 -9.93
CA LYS A 70 5.86 2.33 -10.86
C LYS A 70 5.39 0.88 -10.73
N LEU A 71 6.29 -0.06 -10.48
CA LEU A 71 5.93 -1.46 -10.23
C LEU A 71 5.11 -1.59 -8.94
N LEU A 72 5.54 -0.93 -7.86
CA LEU A 72 4.82 -0.92 -6.58
C LEU A 72 3.43 -0.25 -6.70
N GLN A 73 3.31 0.81 -7.51
CA GLN A 73 2.02 1.46 -7.79
C GLN A 73 1.03 0.59 -8.58
N ASN A 74 1.51 -0.46 -9.25
CA ASN A 74 0.66 -1.42 -9.95
C ASN A 74 0.19 -2.56 -9.03
N GLU A 75 1.01 -2.96 -8.05
CA GLU A 75 0.72 -4.06 -7.14
C GLU A 75 0.30 -3.56 -5.76
N TRP A 76 -1.00 -3.28 -5.63
CA TRP A 76 -1.61 -2.98 -4.34
C TRP A 76 -1.99 -4.26 -3.60
N PHE A 77 -1.73 -4.27 -2.29
CA PHE A 77 -2.10 -5.37 -1.40
C PHE A 77 -3.61 -5.33 -1.08
N MET A 78 -4.43 -5.81 -2.01
CA MET A 78 -5.88 -5.96 -1.87
C MET A 78 -6.38 -7.22 -2.61
N PRO A 79 -7.52 -7.80 -2.21
CA PRO A 79 -8.10 -8.97 -2.88
C PRO A 79 -8.39 -8.70 -4.37
N ASN A 80 -8.29 -9.74 -5.20
CA ASN A 80 -8.52 -9.64 -6.65
C ASN A 80 -9.93 -9.11 -7.00
N SER A 81 -10.93 -9.37 -6.16
CA SER A 81 -12.28 -8.84 -6.31
C SER A 81 -12.31 -7.30 -6.36
N TYR A 82 -11.46 -6.64 -5.56
CA TYR A 82 -11.31 -5.18 -5.57
C TYR A 82 -10.41 -4.68 -6.71
N LYS A 83 -9.40 -5.47 -7.12
CA LYS A 83 -8.54 -5.11 -8.26
C LYS A 83 -9.34 -4.98 -9.57
N SER A 84 -10.31 -5.85 -9.81
CA SER A 84 -11.18 -5.81 -11.00
C SER A 84 -12.47 -4.99 -10.80
N PHE A 85 -12.64 -4.35 -9.64
CA PHE A 85 -13.88 -3.64 -9.31
C PHE A 85 -14.04 -2.35 -10.13
N ASP A 86 -15.26 -2.10 -10.61
CA ASP A 86 -15.63 -0.85 -11.29
C ASP A 86 -15.98 0.23 -10.26
N ILE A 87 -14.93 0.90 -9.79
CA ILE A 87 -15.03 1.93 -8.76
C ILE A 87 -15.77 3.18 -9.25
N GLU A 88 -15.64 3.53 -10.53
CA GLU A 88 -16.30 4.70 -11.12
C GLU A 88 -17.83 4.49 -11.11
N LYS A 89 -18.29 3.32 -11.53
CA LYS A 89 -19.72 2.96 -11.49
C LYS A 89 -20.26 2.92 -10.07
N TYR A 90 -19.51 2.38 -9.12
CA TYR A 90 -19.91 2.37 -7.71
C TYR A 90 -20.11 3.79 -7.17
N ILE A 91 -19.13 4.68 -7.38
CA ILE A 91 -19.20 6.07 -6.89
C ILE A 91 -20.40 6.80 -7.51
N ARG A 92 -20.66 6.61 -8.82
CA ARG A 92 -21.84 7.16 -9.50
C ARG A 92 -23.15 6.68 -8.88
N ASN A 93 -23.23 5.40 -8.49
CA ASN A 93 -24.44 4.82 -7.87
C ASN A 93 -24.67 5.33 -6.43
N VAL A 94 -23.60 5.60 -5.68
CA VAL A 94 -23.69 6.12 -4.30
C VAL A 94 -23.91 7.63 -4.27
N CYS A 95 -23.56 8.33 -5.35
CA CYS A 95 -23.75 9.78 -5.47
C CYS A 95 -25.25 10.14 -5.42
N PRO A 96 -25.67 11.11 -4.59
CA PRO A 96 -27.03 11.63 -4.60
C PRO A 96 -27.41 12.20 -5.98
N ASN A 97 -28.69 12.03 -6.37
CA ASN A 97 -29.26 12.59 -7.61
C ASN A 97 -29.44 14.12 -7.56
N ASN A 98 -28.35 14.84 -7.33
CA ASN A 98 -28.27 16.30 -7.40
C ASN A 98 -27.28 16.69 -8.51
N GLN A 99 -27.70 17.60 -9.38
CA GLN A 99 -26.89 18.07 -10.51
C GLN A 99 -25.50 18.57 -10.08
N ASN A 100 -25.41 19.27 -8.93
CA ASN A 100 -24.14 19.77 -8.41
C ASN A 100 -23.23 18.63 -7.93
N SER A 101 -23.79 17.63 -7.25
CA SER A 101 -23.05 16.46 -6.76
C SER A 101 -22.55 15.60 -7.92
N ILE A 102 -23.40 15.35 -8.92
CA ILE A 102 -23.03 14.58 -10.11
C ILE A 102 -21.89 15.27 -10.85
N LYS A 103 -22.02 16.57 -11.15
CA LYS A 103 -20.96 17.34 -11.83
C LYS A 103 -19.64 17.30 -11.06
N ARG A 104 -19.69 17.46 -9.73
CA ARG A 104 -18.51 17.40 -8.86
C ARG A 104 -17.82 16.03 -8.92
N VAL A 105 -18.60 14.95 -8.88
CA VAL A 105 -18.07 13.58 -9.00
C VAL A 105 -17.43 13.36 -10.36
N GLU A 106 -18.05 13.81 -11.46
CA GLU A 106 -17.46 13.67 -12.81
C GLU A 106 -16.11 14.37 -12.91
N ASP A 107 -16.02 15.61 -12.45
CA ASP A 107 -14.79 16.40 -12.51
C ASP A 107 -13.66 15.75 -11.69
N GLU A 108 -13.96 15.29 -10.47
CA GLU A 108 -12.99 14.61 -9.62
C GLU A 108 -12.58 13.23 -10.18
N LEU A 109 -13.53 12.40 -10.61
CA LEU A 109 -13.25 11.08 -11.19
C LEU A 109 -12.36 11.21 -12.44
N LYS A 110 -12.62 12.21 -13.28
CA LYS A 110 -11.78 12.51 -14.45
C LYS A 110 -10.35 12.85 -14.03
N ALA A 111 -10.17 13.71 -13.03
CA ALA A 111 -8.84 14.06 -12.52
C ALA A 111 -8.10 12.85 -11.92
N PHE A 112 -8.78 12.02 -11.10
CA PHE A 112 -8.18 10.79 -10.58
C PHE A 112 -7.72 9.84 -11.69
N LYS A 113 -8.49 9.75 -12.78
CA LYS A 113 -8.15 8.92 -13.94
C LYS A 113 -6.96 9.46 -14.73
N GLU A 114 -6.93 10.77 -14.98
CA GLU A 114 -5.81 11.44 -15.65
C GLU A 114 -4.49 11.29 -14.88
N MET A 115 -4.54 11.26 -13.54
CA MET A 115 -3.38 11.04 -12.67
C MET A 115 -3.02 9.57 -12.46
N GLY A 116 -3.81 8.61 -12.97
CA GLY A 116 -3.56 7.17 -12.79
C GLY A 116 -3.91 6.64 -11.39
N TYR A 117 -4.75 7.35 -10.62
CA TYR A 117 -5.11 7.02 -9.24
C TYR A 117 -6.37 6.14 -9.11
N THR A 118 -6.82 5.51 -10.19
CA THR A 118 -7.95 4.57 -10.15
C THR A 118 -7.69 3.40 -9.20
N ASN A 119 -6.48 2.85 -9.18
CA ASN A 119 -6.12 1.77 -8.25
C ASN A 119 -6.07 2.24 -6.79
N LEU A 120 -5.67 3.49 -6.56
CA LEU A 120 -5.73 4.10 -5.23
C LEU A 120 -7.19 4.18 -4.73
N LEU A 121 -8.14 4.60 -5.58
CA LEU A 121 -9.56 4.63 -5.21
C LEU A 121 -10.10 3.24 -4.86
N ARG A 122 -9.73 2.21 -5.64
CA ARG A 122 -10.10 0.80 -5.34
C ARG A 122 -9.53 0.34 -4.00
N PHE A 123 -8.26 0.65 -3.73
CA PHE A 123 -7.62 0.31 -2.47
C PHE A 123 -8.26 1.04 -1.28
N LEU A 124 -8.56 2.33 -1.41
CA LEU A 124 -9.25 3.09 -0.36
C LEU A 124 -10.64 2.54 -0.07
N HIS A 125 -11.38 2.14 -1.12
CA HIS A 125 -12.66 1.47 -0.95
C HIS A 125 -12.52 0.14 -0.19
N TYR A 126 -11.55 -0.69 -0.57
CA TYR A 126 -11.21 -1.92 0.14
C TYR A 126 -10.85 -1.64 1.61
N LEU A 127 -9.96 -0.69 1.87
CA LEU A 127 -9.49 -0.34 3.20
C LEU A 127 -10.66 0.07 4.10
N VAL A 128 -11.55 0.93 3.60
CA VAL A 128 -12.74 1.35 4.34
C VAL A 128 -13.68 0.17 4.62
N ASN A 129 -13.93 -0.70 3.65
CA ASN A 129 -14.78 -1.88 3.86
C ASN A 129 -14.16 -2.85 4.88
N PHE A 130 -12.86 -3.13 4.74
CA PHE A 130 -12.11 -3.97 5.67
C PHE A 130 -12.18 -3.41 7.10
N MET A 131 -11.97 -2.11 7.28
CA MET A 131 -12.08 -1.49 8.61
C MET A 131 -13.49 -1.59 9.18
N LYS A 132 -14.55 -1.40 8.37
CA LYS A 132 -15.95 -1.58 8.81
C LYS A 132 -16.24 -3.01 9.24
N GLU A 133 -15.86 -3.99 8.42
CA GLU A 133 -16.11 -5.41 8.67
C GLU A 133 -15.39 -5.91 9.94
N ASN A 134 -14.22 -5.34 10.23
CA ASN A 134 -13.43 -5.68 11.42
C ASN A 134 -13.71 -4.76 12.62
N ASN A 135 -14.74 -3.90 12.56
CA ASN A 135 -15.08 -2.94 13.63
C ASN A 135 -13.92 -2.03 14.05
N VAL A 136 -13.02 -1.70 13.11
CA VAL A 136 -11.91 -0.77 13.33
C VAL A 136 -12.42 0.65 13.12
N ILE A 137 -12.25 1.50 14.12
CA ILE A 137 -12.64 2.91 14.05
C ILE A 137 -11.48 3.72 13.45
N TRP A 138 -11.77 4.58 12.48
CA TRP A 138 -10.82 5.55 11.94
C TRP A 138 -11.36 6.98 12.06
N GLY A 139 -10.43 7.95 12.04
CA GLY A 139 -10.74 9.36 12.22
C GLY A 139 -11.62 9.94 11.11
N VAL A 140 -12.22 11.11 11.38
CA VAL A 140 -13.18 11.79 10.49
C VAL A 140 -12.58 12.38 9.20
N GLY A 141 -11.26 12.26 9.00
CA GLY A 141 -10.49 12.85 7.90
C GLY A 141 -9.50 13.91 8.39
N ARG A 142 -8.36 14.08 7.70
CA ARG A 142 -7.34 15.09 8.00
C ARG A 142 -6.64 15.61 6.73
N GLY A 143 -6.09 16.82 6.80
CA GLY A 143 -5.36 17.43 5.70
C GLY A 143 -6.22 17.74 4.48
N SER A 144 -5.60 17.92 3.32
CA SER A 144 -6.28 18.29 2.07
C SER A 144 -7.24 17.21 1.54
N SER A 145 -7.08 15.96 1.96
CA SER A 145 -7.95 14.84 1.52
C SER A 145 -9.44 15.09 1.74
N VAL A 146 -9.81 15.89 2.75
CA VAL A 146 -11.20 16.22 3.08
C VAL A 146 -11.89 17.11 2.03
N ALA A 147 -11.13 17.69 1.09
CA ALA A 147 -11.66 18.51 0.02
C ALA A 147 -12.23 17.68 -1.15
N SER A 148 -11.93 16.38 -1.23
CA SER A 148 -12.49 15.50 -2.27
C SER A 148 -13.88 15.03 -1.90
N TYR A 149 -14.85 15.26 -2.78
CA TYR A 149 -16.21 14.73 -2.61
C TYR A 149 -16.27 13.22 -2.92
N VAL A 150 -15.44 12.73 -3.84
CA VAL A 150 -15.33 11.29 -4.12
C VAL A 150 -14.88 10.50 -2.89
N LEU A 151 -13.87 10.99 -2.16
CA LEU A 151 -13.38 10.34 -0.93
C LEU A 151 -14.42 10.36 0.19
N TYR A 152 -15.26 11.41 0.26
CA TYR A 152 -16.42 11.46 1.14
C TYR A 152 -17.42 10.34 0.82
N LEU A 153 -17.77 10.16 -0.46
CA LEU A 153 -18.71 9.11 -0.89
C LEU A 153 -18.18 7.69 -0.62
N LEU A 154 -16.87 7.47 -0.75
CA LEU A 154 -16.24 6.19 -0.37
C LEU A 154 -16.21 5.96 1.14
N GLY A 155 -16.46 7.00 1.94
CA GLY A 155 -16.43 6.94 3.39
C GLY A 155 -15.02 6.99 3.99
N VAL A 156 -14.02 7.42 3.21
CA VAL A 156 -12.64 7.64 3.70
C VAL A 156 -12.64 8.73 4.78
N HIS A 157 -13.44 9.78 4.59
CA HIS A 157 -13.70 10.82 5.58
C HIS A 157 -15.20 11.12 5.72
N LYS A 158 -15.56 11.91 6.73
CA LYS A 158 -16.96 12.24 7.06
C LYS A 158 -17.35 13.69 6.77
N ILE A 159 -16.43 14.48 6.22
CA ILE A 159 -16.66 15.88 5.87
C ILE A 159 -17.23 15.99 4.45
N ASP A 160 -18.41 16.60 4.32
CA ASP A 160 -19.03 16.91 3.03
C ASP A 160 -18.38 18.14 2.40
N SER A 161 -17.44 17.90 1.48
CA SER A 161 -16.71 18.95 0.78
C SER A 161 -17.58 19.84 -0.10
N LEU A 162 -18.72 19.33 -0.58
CA LEU A 162 -19.67 20.11 -1.39
C LEU A 162 -20.44 21.09 -0.51
N LYS A 163 -20.88 20.66 0.67
CA LYS A 163 -21.55 21.52 1.66
C LYS A 163 -20.68 22.69 2.12
N TYR A 164 -19.39 22.44 2.35
CA TYR A 164 -18.45 23.48 2.78
C TYR A 164 -17.73 24.19 1.62
N ASN A 165 -18.12 23.90 0.37
CA ASN A 165 -17.53 24.46 -0.84
C ASN A 165 -15.99 24.37 -0.87
N LEU A 166 -15.44 23.25 -0.39
CA LEU A 166 -14.00 23.01 -0.38
C LEU A 166 -13.53 22.76 -1.82
N ASN A 167 -12.33 23.25 -2.15
CA ASN A 167 -11.78 23.10 -3.49
C ASN A 167 -10.99 21.79 -3.61
N TRP A 168 -11.51 20.82 -4.36
CA TRP A 168 -10.85 19.53 -4.57
C TRP A 168 -9.50 19.64 -5.27
N ARG A 169 -9.25 20.73 -6.00
CA ARG A 169 -7.95 20.99 -6.65
C ARG A 169 -6.84 21.34 -5.65
N GLU A 170 -7.16 21.56 -4.38
CA GLU A 170 -6.13 21.65 -3.34
C GLU A 170 -5.59 20.28 -2.94
N PHE A 171 -6.37 19.23 -3.19
CA PHE A 171 -5.97 17.85 -2.97
C PHE A 171 -5.33 17.23 -4.22
N LEU A 172 -5.98 17.36 -5.38
CA LEU A 172 -5.50 16.83 -6.66
C LEU A 172 -4.78 17.91 -7.46
N ARG A 173 -3.56 18.26 -7.03
CA ARG A 173 -2.66 19.17 -7.76
C ARG A 173 -1.72 18.42 -8.70
#